data_AF-A0AA40KQW5-F1
#
_entry.id   AF-A0AA40KQW5-F1
#
_cell.length_a   1.000
_cell.length_b   1.000
_cell.length_c   1.000
_cell.angle_alpha   90.00
_cell.angle_beta   90.00
_cell.angle_gamma   90.00
#
_symmetry.space_group_name_H-M   'P 1'
#
loop_
_entity.id
_entity.type
_entity.pdbx_description
1 polymer ?
#
loop_
_entity_poly.entity_id
_entity_poly.type
_entity_poly.pdbx_seq_one_letter_code
_entity_poly.pdbx_strand_id
1 'polypeptide(L)'
;MSATLNDSGVYAMTLRRIDGTYSIIKVISLAVIPVKATVQIRETLDMTIQCYCTILGHIYSELQVFWLVRNKTWKDYGITLPMAAEIEYVTKINKTHNGMWQCIVKQNDLNFVWITNMIYIRGNY
;
A
#
# COMPACT_ATOMS: atom_id res chain seq x y z
N MET A 1 -2.42 -8.15 -22.51
CA MET A 1 -1.71 -8.35 -21.22
C MET A 1 -2.66 -7.98 -20.10
N SER A 2 -2.70 -8.76 -19.02
CA SER A 2 -3.50 -8.45 -17.82
C SER A 2 -2.53 -8.24 -16.66
N ALA A 3 -2.82 -7.26 -15.81
CA ALA A 3 -2.09 -7.07 -14.57
C ALA A 3 -2.43 -8.18 -13.57
N THR A 4 -1.46 -8.53 -12.74
CA THR A 4 -1.52 -9.51 -11.66
C THR A 4 -1.29 -8.81 -10.33
N LEU A 5 -1.60 -9.46 -9.20
CA LEU A 5 -1.45 -8.84 -7.88
C LEU A 5 -0.02 -8.37 -7.60
N ASN A 6 0.98 -9.10 -8.13
CA ASN A 6 2.40 -8.77 -7.98
C ASN A 6 2.83 -7.53 -8.79
N ASP A 7 2.00 -7.06 -9.70
CA ASP A 7 2.22 -5.80 -10.41
C ASP A 7 1.73 -4.59 -9.59
N SER A 8 1.17 -4.81 -8.40
CA SER A 8 0.76 -3.70 -7.53
C SER A 8 1.97 -2.99 -6.93
N GLY A 9 1.89 -1.67 -6.84
CA GLY A 9 2.88 -0.84 -6.18
C GLY A 9 2.94 0.58 -6.70
N VAL A 10 4.06 1.23 -6.45
CA VAL A 10 4.34 2.59 -6.91
C VAL A 10 5.52 2.58 -7.87
N TYR A 11 5.34 3.23 -9.01
CA TYR A 11 6.31 3.33 -10.09
C TYR A 11 6.65 4.81 -10.31
N ALA A 12 7.94 5.11 -10.35
CA ALA A 12 8.43 6.44 -10.67
C ALA A 12 9.13 6.42 -12.03
N MET A 13 8.68 7.29 -12.93
CA MET A 13 9.38 7.57 -14.18
C MET A 13 10.43 8.65 -13.90
N THR A 14 11.70 8.31 -14.10
CA THR A 14 12.82 9.22 -13.88
C THR A 14 13.54 9.54 -15.18
N LEU A 15 14.06 10.76 -15.28
CA LEU A 15 14.97 11.20 -16.33
C LEU A 15 16.35 11.39 -15.73
N ARG A 16 17.33 10.64 -16.24
CA ARG A 16 18.73 10.87 -15.93
C ARG A 16 19.25 12.04 -16.76
N ARG A 17 19.75 13.08 -16.09
CA ARG A 17 20.35 14.26 -16.73
C ARG A 17 21.82 13.99 -17.08
N ILE A 18 22.37 14.85 -17.95
CA ILE A 18 23.76 14.78 -18.41
C ILE A 18 24.75 14.92 -17.25
N ASP A 19 24.40 15.74 -16.24
CA ASP A 19 25.19 15.94 -15.02
C ASP A 19 25.14 14.74 -14.04
N GLY A 20 24.43 13.67 -14.38
CA GLY A 20 24.28 12.47 -13.55
C GLY A 20 23.15 12.53 -12.52
N THR A 21 22.45 13.66 -12.37
CA THR A 21 21.29 13.79 -11.48
C THR A 21 20.04 13.15 -12.08
N TYR A 22 19.03 12.88 -11.25
CA TYR A 22 17.75 12.33 -11.69
C TYR A 22 16.63 13.35 -11.44
N SER A 23 15.72 13.47 -12.42
CA SER A 23 14.44 14.17 -12.26
C SER A 23 13.32 13.16 -12.18
N ILE A 24 12.31 13.44 -11.38
CA ILE A 24 11.09 12.63 -11.35
C ILE A 24 10.09 13.30 -12.29
N ILE A 25 9.73 12.62 -13.38
CA ILE A 25 8.75 13.12 -14.35
C ILE A 25 7.34 12.82 -13.84
N LYS A 26 7.12 11.60 -13.37
CA LYS A 26 5.79 11.13 -12.98
C LYS A 26 5.89 10.00 -11.97
N VAL A 27 4.96 10.02 -11.01
CA VAL A 27 4.74 8.91 -10.07
C VAL A 27 3.36 8.34 -10.35
N ILE A 28 3.28 7.01 -10.50
CA ILE A 28 2.05 6.27 -10.78
C ILE A 28 1.92 5.20 -9.72
N SER A 29 0.72 5.03 -9.17
CA SER A 29 0.41 3.88 -8.34
C SER A 29 -0.53 2.94 -9.07
N LEU A 30 -0.21 1.65 -9.05
CA LEU A 30 -1.04 0.57 -9.57
C LEU A 30 -1.48 -0.29 -8.39
N ALA A 31 -2.77 -0.38 -8.13
CA ALA A 31 -3.32 -1.32 -7.15
C ALA A 31 -4.28 -2.26 -7.86
N VAL A 32 -3.86 -3.52 -8.00
CA VAL A 32 -4.66 -4.53 -8.70
C VAL A 32 -5.72 -5.09 -7.76
N ILE A 33 -6.98 -5.07 -8.20
CA ILE A 33 -8.09 -5.57 -7.39
C ILE A 33 -8.12 -7.11 -7.47
N PRO A 34 -7.96 -7.83 -6.35
CA PRO A 34 -8.03 -9.29 -6.32
C PRO A 34 -9.43 -9.81 -6.67
N VAL A 35 -9.51 -10.75 -7.62
CA VAL A 35 -10.74 -11.46 -7.99
C VAL A 35 -11.07 -12.61 -7.02
N LYS A 36 -10.05 -13.15 -6.35
CA LYS A 36 -10.17 -14.21 -5.33
C LYS A 36 -9.52 -13.72 -4.04
N ALA A 37 -9.83 -14.37 -2.92
CA ALA A 37 -9.12 -14.10 -1.66
C ALA A 37 -7.62 -14.17 -1.89
N THR A 38 -6.95 -13.04 -1.70
CA THR A 38 -5.48 -12.93 -1.72
C THR A 38 -4.91 -13.80 -0.60
N VAL A 39 -5.64 -13.89 0.50
CA VAL A 39 -5.24 -14.61 1.70
C VAL A 39 -6.45 -15.36 2.25
N GLN A 40 -6.36 -16.69 2.29
CA GLN A 40 -7.27 -17.56 3.05
C GLN A 40 -6.56 -18.00 4.31
N ILE A 41 -6.97 -17.47 5.46
CA ILE A 41 -6.33 -17.78 6.74
C ILE A 41 -7.35 -18.34 7.72
N ARG A 42 -6.91 -19.35 8.48
CA ARG A 42 -7.58 -19.84 9.68
C ARG A 42 -7.44 -18.81 10.79
N GLU A 43 -8.52 -18.52 11.52
CA GLU A 43 -8.49 -17.56 12.64
C GLU A 43 -7.32 -17.83 13.59
N THR A 44 -6.80 -16.78 14.23
CA THR A 44 -5.64 -16.76 15.15
C THR A 44 -4.24 -16.86 14.56
N LEU A 45 -4.08 -17.11 13.25
CA LEU A 45 -2.77 -17.02 12.61
C LEU A 45 -2.36 -15.58 12.35
N ASP A 46 -1.06 -15.35 12.32
CA ASP A 46 -0.45 -14.07 11.98
C ASP A 46 -0.26 -13.96 10.47
N MET A 47 -0.32 -12.74 9.95
CA MET A 47 0.00 -12.46 8.55
C MET A 47 0.82 -11.20 8.40
N THR A 48 1.53 -11.15 7.28
CA THR A 48 2.26 -9.97 6.85
C THR A 48 1.61 -9.42 5.60
N ILE A 49 1.36 -8.11 5.57
CA ILE A 49 0.84 -7.40 4.40
C ILE A 49 1.82 -6.31 3.98
N GLN A 50 1.92 -6.08 2.67
CA GLN A 50 2.80 -5.07 2.09
C GLN A 50 2.00 -3.87 1.62
N CYS A 51 2.51 -2.66 1.83
CA CYS A 51 1.89 -1.43 1.36
C CYS A 51 2.45 -0.98 0.00
N TYR A 52 3.71 -1.30 -0.35
CA TYR A 52 4.37 -0.83 -1.58
C TYR A 52 4.51 0.69 -1.67
N CYS A 53 4.80 1.36 -0.56
CA CYS A 53 4.83 2.83 -0.47
C CYS A 53 6.23 3.42 -0.32
N THR A 54 7.27 2.61 -0.10
CA THR A 54 8.65 3.06 0.17
C THR A 54 9.17 4.05 -0.86
N ILE A 55 8.87 3.81 -2.15
CA ILE A 55 9.28 4.70 -3.24
C ILE A 55 8.76 6.13 -3.06
N LEU A 56 7.55 6.32 -2.53
CA LEU A 56 7.01 7.67 -2.29
C LEU A 56 7.86 8.46 -1.31
N GLY A 57 8.46 7.80 -0.30
CA GLY A 57 9.32 8.44 0.69
C GLY A 57 10.66 8.93 0.15
N HIS A 58 11.08 8.43 -1.01
CA HIS A 58 12.26 8.96 -1.73
C HIS A 58 11.94 10.20 -2.56
N ILE A 59 10.66 10.51 -2.75
CA ILE A 59 10.19 11.54 -3.69
C ILE A 59 9.52 12.69 -2.95
N TYR A 60 8.73 12.38 -1.93
CA TYR A 60 7.91 13.32 -1.18
C TYR A 60 8.21 13.21 0.31
N SER A 61 8.10 14.34 1.00
CA SER A 61 8.12 14.43 2.47
C SER A 61 6.70 14.53 3.03
N GLU A 62 6.59 14.38 4.35
CA GLU A 62 5.34 14.57 5.11
C GLU A 62 4.19 13.66 4.64
N LEU A 63 4.53 12.40 4.35
CA LEU A 63 3.58 11.40 3.88
C LEU A 63 2.78 10.83 5.04
N GLN A 64 1.46 10.77 4.87
CA GLN A 64 0.56 10.07 5.78
C GLN A 64 0.21 8.70 5.21
N VAL A 65 0.26 7.65 6.05
CA VAL A 65 -0.01 6.27 5.62
C VAL A 65 -1.15 5.67 6.43
N PHE A 66 -2.09 5.01 5.75
CA PHE A 66 -3.27 4.40 6.36
C PHE A 66 -3.52 3.01 5.77
N TRP A 67 -3.99 2.10 6.62
CA TRP A 67 -4.66 0.89 6.19
C TRP A 67 -6.16 1.02 6.41
N LEU A 68 -6.93 0.86 5.34
CA LEU A 68 -8.38 0.75 5.41
C LEU A 68 -8.81 -0.71 5.32
N VAL A 69 -9.87 -1.07 6.04
CA VAL A 69 -10.61 -2.34 5.91
C VAL A 69 -12.07 -2.01 5.64
N ARG A 70 -12.61 -2.49 4.51
CA ARG A 70 -13.96 -2.13 4.04
C ARG A 70 -14.19 -0.61 4.02
N ASN A 71 -13.21 0.14 3.51
CA ASN A 71 -13.19 1.61 3.43
C ASN A 71 -13.25 2.33 4.79
N LYS A 72 -13.02 1.65 5.91
CA LYS A 72 -12.89 2.26 7.24
C LYS A 72 -11.45 2.18 7.70
N THR A 73 -10.96 3.22 8.36
CA THR A 73 -9.60 3.23 8.91
C THR A 73 -9.46 2.12 9.93
N TRP A 74 -8.56 1.18 9.65
CA TRP A 74 -8.16 0.14 10.59
C TRP A 74 -6.90 0.57 11.34
N LYS A 75 -5.94 1.15 10.62
CA LYS A 75 -4.71 1.71 11.21
C LYS A 75 -4.30 2.99 10.49
N ASP A 76 -3.83 3.95 11.28
CA ASP A 76 -3.31 5.24 10.85
C ASP A 76 -1.92 5.39 11.45
N TYR A 77 -0.90 5.56 10.61
CA TYR A 77 0.47 5.78 11.07
C TYR A 77 0.79 7.27 11.26
N GLY A 78 -0.16 8.16 10.98
CA GLY A 78 0.06 9.59 10.92
C GLY A 78 1.08 9.96 9.83
N ILE A 79 1.71 11.13 9.99
CA ILE A 79 2.86 11.52 9.17
C ILE A 79 4.04 10.65 9.58
N THR A 80 4.55 9.84 8.65
CA THR A 80 5.61 8.89 8.93
C THR A 80 6.51 8.66 7.71
N LEU A 81 7.66 8.02 7.95
CA LEU A 81 8.49 7.51 6.87
C LEU A 81 7.83 6.26 6.27
N PRO A 82 7.58 6.19 4.95
CA PRO A 82 6.92 5.04 4.32
C PRO A 82 7.57 3.69 4.64
N MET A 83 8.89 3.64 4.85
CA MET A 83 9.57 2.40 5.27
C MET A 83 9.05 1.82 6.59
N ALA A 84 8.56 2.66 7.51
CA ALA A 84 7.99 2.22 8.78
C ALA A 84 6.58 1.62 8.64
N ALA A 85 5.90 1.88 7.53
CA ALA A 85 4.56 1.40 7.21
C ALA A 85 4.52 0.47 5.98
N GLU A 86 5.69 0.17 5.39
CA GLU A 86 5.83 -0.67 4.20
C GLU A 86 5.32 -2.09 4.43
N ILE A 87 5.56 -2.62 5.63
CA ILE A 87 5.19 -3.95 6.04
C ILE A 87 4.39 -3.84 7.34
N GLU A 88 3.19 -4.43 7.35
CA GLU A 88 2.38 -4.54 8.55
C GLU A 88 2.21 -6.00 8.95
N TYR A 89 2.41 -6.25 10.24
CA TYR A 89 2.23 -7.56 10.87
C TYR A 89 0.89 -7.58 11.60
N VAL A 90 -0.10 -8.22 10.99
CA VAL A 90 -1.43 -8.39 11.60
C VAL A 90 -1.40 -9.67 12.42
N THR A 91 -1.44 -9.51 13.75
CA THR A 91 -1.45 -10.65 14.68
C THR A 91 -2.87 -11.10 14.99
N LYS A 92 -3.04 -12.41 15.23
CA LYS A 92 -4.32 -13.01 15.66
C LYS A 92 -5.52 -12.58 14.81
N ILE A 93 -5.49 -12.89 13.52
CA ILE A 93 -6.58 -12.55 12.58
C ILE A 93 -7.92 -13.10 13.10
N ASN A 94 -8.95 -12.26 12.99
CA ASN A 94 -10.32 -12.57 13.41
C ASN A 94 -11.34 -12.02 12.39
N LYS A 95 -12.63 -12.13 12.71
CA LYS A 95 -13.73 -11.71 11.82
C LYS A 95 -13.71 -10.25 11.38
N THR A 96 -13.15 -9.33 12.18
CA THR A 96 -13.12 -7.89 11.85
C THR A 96 -12.11 -7.59 10.75
N HIS A 97 -11.14 -8.47 10.53
CA HIS A 97 -10.12 -8.34 9.49
C HIS A 97 -10.58 -8.85 8.12
N ASN A 98 -11.77 -9.47 8.03
CA ASN A 98 -12.29 -9.91 6.72
C ASN A 98 -12.70 -8.74 5.85
N GLY A 99 -12.39 -8.82 4.55
CA GLY A 99 -12.85 -7.86 3.56
C GLY A 99 -11.74 -7.35 2.65
N MET A 100 -12.08 -6.29 1.92
CA MET A 100 -11.12 -5.56 1.10
C MET A 100 -10.30 -4.64 1.99
N TRP A 101 -8.99 -4.77 1.87
CA TRP A 101 -8.01 -3.89 2.49
C TRP A 101 -7.38 -3.00 1.43
N GLN A 102 -7.03 -1.79 1.84
CA GLN A 102 -6.38 -0.81 0.98
C GLN A 102 -5.27 -0.12 1.76
N CYS A 103 -4.06 -0.06 1.20
CA CYS A 103 -3.05 0.85 1.71
C CYS A 103 -3.21 2.19 1.00
N ILE A 104 -3.36 3.26 1.77
CA ILE A 104 -3.51 4.62 1.26
C ILE A 104 -2.35 5.47 1.75
N VAL A 105 -1.76 6.23 0.84
CA VAL A 105 -0.72 7.21 1.15
C VAL A 105 -1.19 8.58 0.70
N LYS A 106 -0.99 9.61 1.54
CA LYS A 106 -1.35 10.99 1.23
C LYS A 106 -0.16 11.92 1.39
N GLN A 107 -0.09 12.94 0.53
CA GLN A 107 0.74 14.12 0.72
C GLN A 107 -0.20 15.33 0.69
N ASN A 108 -0.34 16.00 1.84
CA ASN A 108 -1.42 16.97 2.02
C ASN A 108 -1.18 18.29 1.29
N ASP A 109 0.06 18.80 1.25
CA ASP A 109 0.36 20.11 0.65
C ASP A 109 0.10 20.14 -0.85
N LEU A 110 0.35 19.01 -1.53
CA LEU A 110 0.13 18.79 -2.95
C LEU A 110 -1.24 18.18 -3.24
N ASN A 111 -2.04 17.89 -2.21
CA ASN A 111 -3.33 17.19 -2.28
C ASN A 111 -3.25 15.85 -3.05
N PHE A 112 -2.14 15.13 -2.91
CA PHE A 112 -1.96 13.84 -3.55
C PHE A 112 -2.45 12.69 -2.67
N VAL A 113 -3.11 11.72 -3.30
CA VAL A 113 -3.60 10.51 -2.66
C VAL A 113 -3.33 9.32 -3.58
N TRP A 114 -2.68 8.29 -3.04
CA TRP A 114 -2.39 7.05 -3.75
C TRP A 114 -2.99 5.86 -3.00
N ILE A 115 -3.54 4.91 -3.74
CA ILE A 115 -3.84 3.56 -3.23
C ILE A 115 -2.74 2.66 -3.78
N THR A 116 -1.84 2.20 -2.91
CA THR A 116 -0.60 1.53 -3.30
C THR A 116 -0.71 0.01 -3.29
N ASN A 117 -1.67 -0.53 -2.54
CA ASN A 117 -2.00 -1.94 -2.57
C ASN A 117 -3.47 -2.18 -2.24
N MET A 118 -4.03 -3.28 -2.78
CA MET A 118 -5.35 -3.80 -2.44
C MET A 118 -5.28 -5.31 -2.24
N ILE A 119 -5.76 -5.79 -1.09
CA ILE A 119 -5.81 -7.22 -0.78
C ILE A 119 -7.20 -7.61 -0.31
N TYR A 120 -7.64 -8.83 -0.61
CA TYR A 120 -8.90 -9.38 -0.10
C TYR A 120 -8.60 -10.49 0.89
N ILE A 121 -8.97 -10.28 2.14
CA ILE A 121 -8.82 -11.27 3.20
C ILE A 121 -10.17 -11.96 3.43
N ARG A 122 -10.15 -13.29 3.35
CA ARG A 122 -11.29 -14.13 3.69
C ARG A 122 -10.87 -15.17 4.72
N GLY A 123 -11.32 -14.97 5.95
CA GLY A 123 -11.26 -15.95 7.01
C GLY A 123 -12.15 -17.15 6.69
N ASN A 124 -11.60 -18.34 6.86
CA ASN A 124 -12.36 -19.58 6.83
C ASN A 124 -12.94 -19.78 8.23
N TYR A 125 -14.28 -19.72 8.33
CA TYR A 125 -15.05 -19.91 9.56
C TYR A 125 -15.54 -21.35 9.67
#